data_AF-A0A7X6ZT57-F1
#
_entry.id   AF-A0A7X6ZT57-F1
#
_cell.length_a   1.000
_cell.length_b   1.000
_cell.length_c   1.000
_cell.angle_alpha   90.00
_cell.angle_beta   90.00
_cell.angle_gamma   90.00
#
_symmetry.space_group_name_H-M   'P 1'
#
loop_
_entity.id
_entity.type
_entity.pdbx_description
1 polymer ?
#
loop_
_entity_poly.entity_id
_entity_poly.type
_entity_poly.pdbx_seq_one_letter_code
_entity_poly.pdbx_strand_id
1 'polypeptide(L)'
;MQDIDLPRLKAQLVDVKGIFKGKERRALEQEIQKLEQTIREELDALPTILEEDGYPDVQAFTATYRKAEKVVSQYKRDHAQWERTVQEKKRPAEKPPEKQSIREQLRRLQEEGRKTPGNRSRDYER
;
A
#
# COMPACT_ATOMS: atom_id res chain seq x y z
N MET A 1 9.27 -3.61 -5.35
CA MET A 1 8.28 -3.04 -6.28
C MET A 1 9.09 -2.40 -7.38
N GLN A 2 8.81 -2.76 -8.64
CA GLN A 2 9.47 -2.11 -9.75
C GLN A 2 9.15 -0.62 -9.64
N ASP A 3 10.16 0.25 -9.72
CA ASP A 3 9.94 1.68 -9.85
C ASP A 3 9.26 1.91 -11.20
N ILE A 4 7.92 1.92 -11.20
CA ILE A 4 7.09 2.20 -12.36
C ILE A 4 7.22 3.70 -12.63
N ASP A 5 8.25 4.04 -13.40
CA ASP A 5 8.68 5.40 -13.66
C ASP A 5 7.89 6.06 -14.81
N LEU A 6 6.57 5.80 -14.87
CA LEU A 6 5.67 6.42 -15.85
C LEU A 6 5.78 7.96 -15.87
N PRO A 7 5.89 8.66 -14.70
CA PRO A 7 6.11 10.11 -14.70
C PRO A 7 7.45 10.50 -15.34
N ARG A 8 8.51 9.72 -15.11
CA ARG A 8 9.84 9.96 -15.69
C ARG A 8 9.83 9.78 -17.20
N LEU A 9 9.19 8.73 -17.72
CA LEU A 9 9.04 8.49 -19.16
C LEU A 9 8.22 9.58 -19.84
N LYS A 10 7.13 10.04 -19.21
CA LYS A 10 6.33 11.17 -19.71
C LYS A 10 7.14 12.47 -19.75
N ALA A 11 7.96 12.74 -18.74
CA ALA A 11 8.86 13.90 -18.72
C ALA A 11 9.90 13.81 -19.86
N GLN A 12 10.53 12.64 -20.03
CA GLN A 12 11.47 12.40 -21.14
C GLN A 12 10.82 12.61 -22.50
N LEU A 13 9.59 12.14 -22.70
CA LEU A 13 8.85 12.35 -23.95
C LEU A 13 8.67 13.85 -24.28
N VAL A 14 8.45 14.69 -23.28
CA VAL A 14 8.34 16.15 -23.43
C VAL A 14 9.70 16.79 -23.73
N ASP A 15 10.78 16.24 -23.18
CA ASP A 15 12.15 16.72 -23.38
C ASP A 15 12.75 16.32 -24.72
N VAL A 16 12.28 15.23 -25.34
CA VAL A 16 12.64 14.83 -26.71
C VAL A 16 12.02 15.83 -27.71
N LYS A 17 12.71 16.95 -27.91
CA LYS A 17 12.37 18.02 -28.86
C LYS A 17 13.28 17.94 -30.10
N GLY A 18 12.71 18.16 -31.29
CA GLY A 18 13.46 18.28 -32.55
C GLY A 18 13.08 17.26 -33.63
N ILE A 19 13.15 17.69 -34.90
CA ILE A 19 12.70 16.94 -36.09
C ILE A 19 13.47 15.62 -36.30
N PHE A 20 14.72 15.54 -35.84
CA PHE A 20 15.57 14.34 -36.00
C PHE A 20 15.32 13.25 -34.94
N LYS A 21 14.46 13.51 -33.95
CA LYS A 21 14.21 12.60 -32.81
C LYS A 21 12.94 11.75 -32.96
N GLY A 22 12.35 11.71 -34.17
CA GLY A 22 11.07 11.02 -34.40
C GLY A 22 11.06 9.52 -34.05
N LYS A 23 12.18 8.80 -34.25
CA LYS A 23 12.29 7.38 -33.87
C LYS A 23 12.33 7.19 -32.35
N GLU A 24 13.12 7.99 -31.66
CA GLU A 24 13.26 7.98 -30.20
C GLU A 24 11.94 8.37 -29.52
N ARG A 25 11.26 9.39 -30.04
CA ARG A 25 9.93 9.79 -29.58
C ARG A 25 8.90 8.66 -29.71
N ARG A 26 8.84 8.00 -30.87
CA ARG A 26 7.91 6.87 -31.09
C ARG A 26 8.20 5.68 -30.17
N ALA A 27 9.48 5.39 -29.93
CA ALA A 27 9.86 4.33 -29.00
C ALA A 27 9.39 4.63 -27.57
N LEU A 28 9.59 5.88 -27.10
CA LEU A 28 9.10 6.33 -25.79
C LEU A 28 7.56 6.31 -25.70
N GLU A 29 6.84 6.73 -26.75
CA GLU A 29 5.38 6.67 -26.80
C GLU A 29 4.86 5.23 -26.68
N GLN A 30 5.49 4.28 -27.37
CA GLN A 30 5.13 2.86 -27.29
C GLN A 30 5.41 2.27 -25.91
N GLU A 31 6.54 2.62 -25.30
CA GLU A 31 6.89 2.17 -23.94
C GLU A 31 5.90 2.71 -22.91
N ILE A 32 5.54 4.00 -23.02
CA ILE A 32 4.51 4.63 -22.17
C ILE A 32 3.16 3.94 -22.35
N GLN A 33 2.71 3.70 -23.59
CA GLN A 33 1.43 3.03 -23.84
C GLN A 33 1.40 1.61 -23.27
N LYS A 34 2.48 0.84 -23.47
CA LYS A 34 2.59 -0.51 -22.92
C LYS A 34 2.53 -0.48 -21.39
N LEU A 35 3.25 0.44 -20.77
CA LEU A 35 3.27 0.58 -19.32
C LEU A 35 1.90 1.02 -18.77
N GLU A 36 1.22 1.97 -19.43
CA GLU A 36 -0.13 2.38 -19.06
C GLU A 36 -1.14 1.23 -19.18
N GLN A 37 -1.00 0.37 -20.20
CA GLN A 37 -1.84 -0.80 -20.37
C GLN A 37 -1.60 -1.81 -19.23
N THR A 38 -0.35 -2.11 -18.89
CA THR A 38 -0.02 -2.98 -17.76
C THR A 38 -0.57 -2.43 -16.44
N ILE A 39 -0.42 -1.12 -16.17
CA ILE A 39 -0.99 -0.49 -14.98
C ILE A 39 -2.50 -0.66 -14.94
N ARG A 40 -3.20 -0.47 -16.08
CA ARG A 40 -4.66 -0.64 -16.14
C ARG A 40 -5.07 -2.08 -15.84
N GLU A 41 -4.39 -3.06 -16.42
CA GLU A 41 -4.66 -4.48 -16.20
C GLU A 41 -4.43 -4.86 -14.72
N GLU A 42 -3.35 -4.38 -14.11
CA GLU A 42 -3.10 -4.60 -12.69
C GLU A 42 -4.17 -3.92 -11.80
N LEU A 43 -4.57 -2.69 -12.11
CA LEU A 43 -5.62 -1.99 -11.38
C LEU A 43 -6.99 -2.68 -11.52
N ASP A 44 -7.30 -3.22 -12.68
CA ASP A 44 -8.54 -3.96 -12.95
C ASP A 44 -8.58 -5.31 -12.21
N ALA A 45 -7.42 -5.91 -11.95
CA ALA A 45 -7.31 -7.12 -11.13
C ALA A 45 -7.45 -6.88 -9.62
N LEU A 46 -7.23 -5.64 -9.14
CA LEU A 46 -7.25 -5.33 -7.70
C LEU A 46 -8.57 -5.69 -6.99
N PRO A 47 -9.77 -5.37 -7.52
CA PRO A 47 -11.02 -5.76 -6.87
C PRO A 47 -11.12 -7.27 -6.64
N THR A 48 -10.76 -8.08 -7.66
CA THR A 48 -10.77 -9.54 -7.56
C THR A 48 -9.81 -10.03 -6.47
N ILE A 49 -8.58 -9.53 -6.44
CA ILE A 49 -7.58 -9.88 -5.42
C ILE A 49 -8.07 -9.50 -4.01
N LEU A 50 -8.71 -8.34 -3.87
CA LEU A 50 -9.23 -7.87 -2.60
C LEU A 50 -10.43 -8.70 -2.12
N GLU A 51 -11.31 -9.10 -3.02
CA GLU A 51 -12.43 -10.00 -2.71
C GLU A 51 -11.93 -11.36 -2.21
N GLU A 52 -10.90 -11.93 -2.84
CA GLU A 52 -10.24 -13.16 -2.39
C GLU A 52 -9.65 -13.01 -0.97
N ASP A 53 -9.10 -11.83 -0.66
CA ASP A 53 -8.58 -11.50 0.67
C ASP A 53 -9.67 -11.08 1.68
N GLY A 54 -10.95 -11.10 1.27
CA GLY A 54 -12.12 -10.83 2.09
C GLY A 54 -12.48 -9.35 2.25
N TYR A 55 -11.86 -8.45 1.49
CA TYR A 55 -12.16 -7.03 1.47
C TYR A 55 -13.22 -6.70 0.41
N PRO A 56 -14.21 -5.85 0.74
CA PRO A 56 -15.29 -5.54 -0.20
C PRO A 56 -14.91 -4.58 -1.32
N ASP A 57 -13.90 -3.74 -1.09
CA ASP A 57 -13.43 -2.75 -2.04
C ASP A 57 -12.04 -2.21 -1.63
N VAL A 58 -11.41 -1.45 -2.54
CA VAL A 58 -10.10 -0.82 -2.33
C VAL A 58 -10.12 0.19 -1.18
N GLN A 59 -11.25 0.85 -0.92
CA GLN A 59 -11.34 1.86 0.13
C GLN A 59 -11.32 1.20 1.52
N ALA A 60 -12.01 0.08 1.70
CA ALA A 60 -12.00 -0.70 2.92
C ALA A 60 -10.59 -1.22 3.23
N PHE A 61 -9.91 -1.79 2.24
CA PHE A 61 -8.51 -2.17 2.37
C PHE A 61 -7.62 -0.98 2.74
N THR A 62 -7.75 0.14 2.02
CA THR A 62 -6.94 1.34 2.25
C THR A 62 -7.17 1.92 3.65
N ALA A 63 -8.41 1.92 4.13
CA ALA A 63 -8.75 2.39 5.47
C ALA A 63 -8.08 1.52 6.54
N THR A 64 -8.16 0.20 6.41
CA THR A 64 -7.50 -0.75 7.32
C THR A 64 -5.98 -0.62 7.26
N TYR A 65 -5.40 -0.52 6.07
CA TYR A 65 -3.97 -0.32 5.87
C TYR A 65 -3.47 0.95 6.56
N ARG A 66 -4.16 2.09 6.39
CA ARG A 66 -3.80 3.35 7.06
C ARG A 66 -3.89 3.25 8.58
N LYS A 67 -4.87 2.52 9.13
CA LYS A 67 -4.96 2.27 10.57
C LYS A 67 -3.77 1.41 11.05
N ALA A 68 -3.45 0.35 10.33
CA ALA A 68 -2.31 -0.52 10.63
C ALA A 68 -0.97 0.24 10.57
N GLU A 69 -0.79 1.10 9.56
CA GLU A 69 0.40 1.94 9.41
C GLU A 69 0.61 2.85 10.62
N LYS A 70 -0.47 3.43 11.19
CA LYS A 70 -0.39 4.24 12.40
C LYS A 70 0.07 3.42 13.61
N VAL A 71 -0.46 2.21 13.79
CA VAL A 71 -0.05 1.31 14.89
C VAL A 71 1.43 0.95 14.79
N VAL A 72 1.89 0.54 13.59
CA VAL A 72 3.29 0.20 13.36
C VAL A 72 4.20 1.42 13.55
N SER A 73 3.78 2.57 13.02
CA SER A 73 4.52 3.82 13.13
C SER A 73 4.65 4.28 14.59
N GLN A 74 3.59 4.14 15.38
CA GLN A 74 3.61 4.46 16.80
C GLN A 74 4.59 3.55 17.54
N TYR A 75 4.50 2.24 17.34
CA TYR A 75 5.45 1.30 17.95
C TYR A 75 6.90 1.60 17.59
N LYS A 76 7.18 1.90 16.32
CA LYS A 76 8.54 2.27 15.88
C LYS A 76 9.06 3.49 16.64
N ARG A 77 8.21 4.50 16.88
CA ARG A 77 8.57 5.69 17.67
C ARG A 77 8.85 5.33 19.13
N ASP A 78 7.95 4.56 19.76
CA ASP A 78 8.08 4.17 21.16
C ASP A 78 9.33 3.30 21.38
N HIS A 79 9.61 2.39 20.44
CA HIS A 79 10.82 1.57 20.47
C HIS A 79 12.08 2.42 20.34
N ALA A 80 12.11 3.37 19.40
CA ALA A 80 13.26 4.26 19.23
C ALA A 80 13.48 5.15 20.48
N GLN A 81 12.42 5.60 21.13
CA GLN A 81 12.52 6.36 22.39
C GLN A 81 13.03 5.51 23.55
N TRP A 82 12.58 4.25 23.64
CA TRP A 82 13.08 3.29 24.60
C TRP A 82 14.58 3.03 24.38
N GLU A 83 15.01 2.76 23.13
CA GLU A 83 16.42 2.54 22.79
C GLU A 83 17.29 3.73 23.18
N ARG A 84 16.84 4.97 22.92
CA ARG A 84 17.53 6.19 23.35
C ARG A 84 17.65 6.26 24.87
N THR A 85 16.56 5.98 25.59
CA THR A 85 16.53 6.03 27.05
C THR A 85 17.47 5.00 27.68
N VAL A 86 17.52 3.78 27.13
CA VAL A 86 18.45 2.71 27.56
C VAL A 86 19.90 3.15 27.35
N GLN A 87 20.20 3.71 26.17
CA GLN A 87 21.56 4.14 25.83
C GLN A 87 22.03 5.34 26.68
N GLU A 88 21.17 6.34 26.88
CA GLU A 88 21.49 7.56 27.64
C GLU A 88 21.61 7.29 29.15
N LYS A 89 20.70 6.50 29.73
CA LYS A 89 20.63 6.34 31.19
C LYS A 89 21.54 5.25 31.75
N LYS A 90 22.20 4.42 30.91
CA LYS A 90 23.04 3.26 31.32
C LYS A 90 22.42 2.40 32.45
N ARG A 91 21.09 2.37 32.52
CA ARG A 91 20.29 1.67 33.54
C ARG A 91 19.30 0.77 32.80
N PRO A 92 18.82 -0.33 33.42
CA PRO A 92 17.74 -1.09 32.83
C PRO A 92 16.53 -0.16 32.72
N ALA A 93 16.23 0.30 31.51
CA ALA A 93 14.99 1.04 31.27
C ALA A 93 13.81 0.10 31.54
N GLU A 94 12.64 0.69 31.79
CA GLU A 94 11.37 -0.05 31.84
C GLU A 94 11.22 -0.97 30.63
N LYS A 95 10.36 -1.99 30.76
CA LYS A 95 10.23 -3.05 29.75
C LYS A 95 10.06 -2.47 28.34
N PRO A 96 10.69 -3.08 27.31
CA PRO A 96 10.54 -2.64 25.94
C PRO A 96 9.06 -2.71 25.51
N PRO A 97 8.64 -1.89 24.53
CA PRO A 97 7.27 -1.95 24.02
C PRO A 97 6.93 -3.35 23.48
N GLU A 98 5.72 -3.83 23.79
CA GLU A 98 5.34 -5.22 23.56
C GLU A 98 4.94 -5.51 22.11
N LYS A 99 5.77 -6.29 21.40
CA LYS A 99 5.50 -6.72 20.01
C LYS A 99 4.24 -7.58 19.86
N GLN A 100 3.86 -8.33 20.90
CA GLN A 100 2.68 -9.20 20.87
C GLN A 100 1.37 -8.39 20.80
N SER A 101 1.29 -7.28 21.55
CA SER A 101 0.15 -6.36 21.53
C SER A 101 -0.11 -5.80 20.12
N ILE A 102 0.94 -5.42 19.40
CA ILE A 102 0.81 -4.89 18.03
C ILE A 102 0.34 -5.95 17.05
N ARG A 103 0.87 -7.17 17.14
CA ARG A 103 0.42 -8.27 16.27
C ARG A 103 -1.08 -8.53 16.48
N GLU A 104 -1.54 -8.49 17.73
CA GLU A 104 -2.95 -8.64 18.04
C GLU A 104 -3.79 -7.46 17.53
N GLN A 105 -3.34 -6.22 17.72
CA GLN A 105 -4.00 -5.03 17.18
C GLN A 105 -4.09 -5.06 15.66
N LEU A 106 -3.03 -5.47 14.97
CA LEU A 106 -3.01 -5.62 13.51
C LEU A 106 -3.98 -6.72 13.05
N ARG A 107 -4.02 -7.85 13.77
CA ARG A 107 -4.97 -8.93 13.50
C ARG A 107 -6.42 -8.47 13.66
N ARG A 108 -6.73 -7.74 14.74
CA ARG A 108 -8.07 -7.14 14.95
C ARG A 108 -8.44 -6.18 13.83
N LEU A 109 -7.52 -5.29 13.43
CA LEU A 109 -7.75 -4.36 12.32
C LEU A 109 -8.01 -5.09 10.98
N GLN A 110 -7.32 -6.20 10.74
CA GLN A 110 -7.52 -7.03 9.56
C GLN A 110 -8.89 -7.74 9.60
N GLU A 111 -9.29 -8.26 10.76
CA GLU A 111 -10.60 -8.87 10.97
C GLU A 111 -11.75 -7.85 10.84
N GLU A 112 -11.56 -6.61 11.31
CA GLU A 112 -12.51 -5.50 11.13
C GLU A 112 -12.66 -5.04 9.67
N GLY A 113 -11.55 -5.08 8.90
CA GLY A 113 -11.53 -4.64 7.51
C GLY A 113 -12.11 -5.67 6.54
N ARG A 114 -11.98 -6.95 6.87
CA ARG A 114 -12.56 -8.05 6.09
C ARG A 114 -14.07 -8.14 6.36
N LYS A 115 -14.88 -8.30 5.32
CA LYS A 115 -16.30 -8.62 5.51
C LYS A 115 -16.41 -9.97 6.22
N THR A 116 -17.15 -10.02 7.32
CA THR A 116 -17.63 -11.29 7.88
C THR A 116 -18.49 -11.98 6.81
N PRO A 117 -18.21 -13.25 6.42
CA PRO A 117 -18.98 -13.97 5.39
C PRO A 117 -20.39 -14.41 5.84
N GLY A 118 -21.07 -13.62 6.68
CA GLY A 118 -22.28 -14.04 7.39
C GLY A 118 -23.54 -13.19 7.20
N ASN A 119 -23.52 -12.11 6.42
CA ASN A 119 -24.73 -11.29 6.27
C ASN A 119 -24.93 -10.76 4.85
N ARG A 120 -25.04 -11.68 3.88
CA ARG A 120 -25.88 -11.44 2.71
C ARG A 120 -27.31 -11.78 3.14
N SER A 121 -28.01 -10.85 3.81
CA SER A 121 -29.47 -10.96 3.92
C SER A 121 -30.01 -11.09 2.51
N ARG A 122 -30.63 -12.25 2.24
CA ARG A 122 -31.47 -12.49 1.08
C ARG A 122 -32.72 -11.61 1.23
N ASP A 123 -32.61 -10.34 0.89
CA ASP A 123 -33.76 -9.45 0.72
C ASP A 123 -33.98 -9.23 -0.78
N TYR A 124 -34.42 -10.29 -1.46
CA TYR A 124 -35.09 -10.22 -2.76
C TYR A 124 -36.21 -11.27 -2.76
N GLU A 125 -37.22 -11.07 -1.93
CA GLU A 125 -38.53 -11.74 -2.08
C GLU A 125 -39.60 -10.97 -1.28
N ARG A 126 -40.16 -9.91 -1.88
CA ARG A 126 -41.61 -9.61 -1.86
C ARG A 126 -42.00 -8.49 -2.80
#